data_AF-A0AB38BFG0-F1
#
_entry.id   AF-A0AB38BFG0-F1
#
_cell.length_a   1.000
_cell.length_b   1.000
_cell.length_c   1.000
_cell.angle_alpha   90.00
_cell.angle_beta   90.00
_cell.angle_gamma   90.00
#
_symmetry.space_group_name_H-M   'P 1'
#
loop_
_entity.id
_entity.type
_entity.pdbx_description
1 polymer ?
#
loop_
_entity_poly.entity_id
_entity_poly.type
_entity_poly.pdbx_seq_one_letter_code
_entity_poly.pdbx_strand_id
1 'polypeptide(L)'
;MQNFHYFEILLYVFPVLEIILINQFFRPYLRYKQIIRLSIADVVLPFLLVGIHLLSVYSLTYSLLPHFLLAACIVGLVQTLYFDKRKKNHEPKRFYRYFIKILFLMALLFYYSLVLLRVYFLIRG
;
A
#
# COMPACT_ATOMS: atom_id res chain seq x y z
N MET A 1 -15.71 2.99 24.42
CA MET A 1 -16.46 3.77 23.41
C MET A 1 -15.59 4.95 23.03
N GLN A 2 -14.86 4.84 21.94
CA GLN A 2 -13.86 5.84 21.55
C GLN A 2 -14.53 6.84 20.62
N ASN A 3 -14.48 8.12 21.00
CA ASN A 3 -15.16 9.21 20.31
C ASN A 3 -14.85 9.22 18.81
N PHE A 4 -15.91 9.33 18.02
CA PHE A 4 -15.85 9.40 16.57
C PHE A 4 -15.09 10.67 16.16
N HIS A 5 -13.79 10.53 15.85
CA HIS A 5 -12.98 11.65 15.40
C HIS A 5 -13.22 11.84 13.90
N TYR A 6 -13.61 13.04 13.48
CA TYR A 6 -13.74 13.43 12.06
C TYR A 6 -12.48 13.11 11.23
N PHE A 7 -11.34 12.97 11.90
CA PHE A 7 -10.07 12.53 11.31
C PHE A 7 -10.10 11.10 10.74
N GLU A 8 -10.94 10.20 11.28
CA GLU A 8 -11.08 8.83 10.76
C GLU A 8 -11.71 8.81 9.36
N ILE A 9 -12.67 9.70 9.08
CA ILE A 9 -13.30 9.83 7.76
C ILE A 9 -12.27 10.29 6.73
N LEU A 10 -11.34 11.17 7.14
CA LEU A 10 -10.26 11.63 6.28
C LEU A 10 -9.34 10.46 5.89
N LEU A 11 -9.03 9.58 6.84
CA LEU A 11 -8.23 8.37 6.58
C LEU A 11 -8.88 7.51 5.49
N TYR A 12 -10.20 7.33 5.47
CA TYR A 12 -10.86 6.47 4.47
C TYR A 12 -10.67 6.92 3.02
N VAL A 13 -10.67 8.23 2.79
CA VAL A 13 -10.52 8.81 1.44
C VAL A 13 -9.05 9.11 1.13
N PHE A 14 -8.19 9.10 2.14
CA PHE A 14 -6.77 9.47 2.05
C PHE A 14 -6.01 8.77 0.92
N PRO A 15 -6.09 7.44 0.71
CA PRO A 15 -5.33 6.79 -0.36
C PRO A 15 -5.80 7.22 -1.76
N VAL A 16 -7.10 7.49 -1.94
CA VAL A 16 -7.64 7.98 -3.21
C VAL A 16 -7.15 9.40 -3.46
N LEU A 17 -7.26 10.26 -2.45
CA LEU A 17 -6.82 11.64 -2.53
C LEU A 17 -5.32 11.73 -2.83
N GLU A 18 -4.49 10.91 -2.19
CA GLU A 18 -3.05 10.85 -2.48
C GLU A 18 -2.76 10.46 -3.92
N ILE A 19 -3.42 9.42 -4.43
CA ILE A 19 -3.24 9.00 -5.84
C ILE A 19 -3.63 10.15 -6.79
N ILE A 20 -4.74 10.83 -6.52
CA ILE A 20 -5.20 11.97 -7.34
C ILE A 20 -4.21 13.14 -7.25
N LEU A 21 -3.82 13.56 -6.04
CA LEU A 21 -2.88 14.66 -5.82
C LEU A 21 -1.53 14.38 -6.49
N ILE A 22 -1.01 13.17 -6.31
CA ILE A 22 0.28 12.78 -6.87
C ILE A 22 0.21 12.73 -8.40
N ASN A 23 -0.88 12.21 -8.95
CA ASN A 23 -1.06 12.14 -10.40
C ASN A 23 -1.25 13.53 -11.03
N GLN A 24 -1.91 14.46 -10.34
CA GLN A 24 -2.24 15.78 -10.87
C GLN A 24 -1.12 16.81 -10.66
N PHE A 25 -0.48 16.83 -9.49
CA PHE A 25 0.49 17.87 -9.11
C PHE A 25 1.93 17.36 -9.08
N PHE A 26 2.17 16.13 -8.62
CA PHE A 26 3.54 15.64 -8.38
C PHE A 26 4.12 14.80 -9.53
N ARG A 27 3.30 14.37 -10.48
CA ARG A 27 3.71 13.61 -11.67
C ARG A 27 4.91 14.21 -12.44
N PRO A 28 5.05 15.54 -12.63
CA PRO A 28 6.26 16.10 -13.25
C PRO A 28 7.51 15.96 -12.36
N TYR A 29 7.36 16.02 -11.04
CA TYR A 29 8.46 15.92 -10.06
C TYR A 29 8.91 14.48 -9.78
N LEU A 30 8.08 13.48 -10.09
CA LEU A 30 8.43 12.04 -10.00
C LEU A 30 9.45 11.58 -11.05
N ARG A 31 9.83 12.46 -11.99
CA ARG A 31 10.81 12.20 -13.04
C ARG A 31 12.03 13.09 -12.85
N TYR A 32 13.03 12.59 -12.13
CA TYR A 32 14.30 13.28 -12.02
C TYR A 32 15.30 12.77 -13.07
N LYS A 33 15.64 13.66 -14.01
CA LYS A 33 16.68 13.51 -15.06
C LYS A 33 16.79 12.10 -15.69
N GLN A 34 15.78 11.58 -16.41
CA GLN A 34 15.81 10.28 -17.14
C GLN A 34 16.28 9.00 -16.39
N ILE A 35 16.91 9.11 -15.23
CA ILE A 35 17.60 8.09 -14.45
C ILE A 35 16.64 7.58 -13.37
N ILE A 36 15.85 8.47 -12.76
CA ILE A 36 14.91 8.14 -11.69
C ILE A 36 13.49 8.40 -12.21
N ARG A 37 12.77 7.32 -12.50
CA ARG A 37 11.33 7.33 -12.81
C ARG A 37 10.61 6.63 -11.67
N LEU A 38 10.20 7.40 -10.66
CA LEU A 38 9.36 6.87 -9.58
C LEU A 38 7.94 6.68 -10.10
N SER A 39 7.36 5.53 -9.78
CA SER A 39 5.94 5.28 -9.99
C SER A 39 5.12 5.95 -8.89
N ILE A 40 3.87 6.29 -9.18
CA ILE A 40 2.90 6.71 -8.16
C ILE A 40 2.81 5.65 -7.06
N ALA A 41 2.83 4.37 -7.44
CA ALA A 41 2.84 3.25 -6.50
C ALA A 41 4.03 3.32 -5.51
N ASP A 42 5.22 3.69 -5.98
CA ASP A 42 6.43 3.74 -5.13
C ASP A 42 6.30 4.83 -4.05
N VAL A 43 5.57 5.90 -4.37
CA VAL A 43 5.35 7.04 -3.46
C VAL A 43 4.18 6.80 -2.53
N VAL A 44 3.07 6.23 -3.01
CA VAL A 44 1.87 5.99 -2.20
C VAL A 44 2.05 4.79 -1.26
N LEU A 45 2.89 3.81 -1.60
CA LEU A 45 3.13 2.63 -0.78
C LEU A 45 3.54 2.94 0.69
N PRO A 46 4.54 3.79 0.98
CA PRO A 46 4.88 4.12 2.36
C PRO A 46 3.71 4.77 3.13
N PHE A 47 2.91 5.61 2.47
CA PHE A 47 1.71 6.19 3.09
C PHE A 47 0.64 5.14 3.37
N LEU A 48 0.41 4.19 2.45
CA LEU A 48 -0.47 3.04 2.67
C LEU A 48 -0.01 2.19 3.86
N LEU A 49 1.30 1.95 4.03
CA LEU A 49 1.83 1.19 5.16
C LEU A 49 1.53 1.92 6.49
N VAL A 50 1.82 3.22 6.57
CA VAL A 50 1.49 4.03 7.76
C VAL A 50 -0.02 4.01 8.01
N GLY A 51 -0.82 4.12 6.95
CA GLY A 51 -2.27 4.02 7.02
C GLY A 51 -2.74 2.68 7.61
N ILE A 52 -2.19 1.56 7.14
CA ILE A 52 -2.50 0.22 7.67
C ILE A 52 -2.16 0.14 9.15
N HIS A 53 -1.01 0.69 9.57
CA HIS A 53 -0.62 0.71 10.97
C HIS A 53 -1.63 1.49 11.82
N LEU A 54 -1.92 2.73 11.45
CA LEU A 54 -2.85 3.58 12.18
C LEU A 54 -4.25 2.96 12.25
N LEU A 55 -4.80 2.53 11.11
CA LEU A 55 -6.16 1.97 11.07
C LEU A 55 -6.28 0.67 11.88
N SER A 56 -5.26 -0.18 11.82
CA SER A 56 -5.26 -1.43 12.61
C SER A 56 -5.16 -1.16 14.10
N VAL A 57 -4.31 -0.23 14.53
CA VAL A 57 -4.24 0.19 15.94
C VAL A 57 -5.56 0.80 16.42
N TYR A 58 -6.19 1.68 15.62
CA TYR A 58 -7.48 2.27 15.97
C TYR A 58 -8.64 1.25 16.00
N SER A 59 -8.61 0.25 15.12
CA SER A 59 -9.72 -0.71 14.98
C SER A 59 -9.61 -1.91 15.91
N LEU A 60 -8.39 -2.42 16.10
CA LEU A 60 -8.13 -3.73 16.71
C LEU A 60 -7.21 -3.63 17.93
N THR A 61 -6.74 -2.44 18.31
CA THR A 61 -5.77 -2.18 19.41
C THR A 61 -4.37 -2.77 19.23
N TYR A 62 -4.12 -3.48 18.12
CA TYR A 62 -2.82 -4.01 17.73
C TYR A 62 -2.51 -3.71 16.26
N SER A 63 -1.23 -3.70 15.91
CA SER A 63 -0.76 -3.41 14.56
C SER A 63 -0.83 -4.66 13.66
N LEU A 64 -1.56 -4.56 12.56
CA LEU A 64 -1.58 -5.59 11.50
C LEU A 64 -0.44 -5.42 10.47
N LEU A 65 0.34 -4.35 10.58
CA LEU A 65 1.46 -4.08 9.67
C LEU A 65 2.50 -5.22 9.64
N PRO A 66 2.92 -5.83 10.77
CA PRO A 66 3.87 -6.95 10.73
C PRO A 66 3.34 -8.15 9.95
N HIS A 67 2.04 -8.44 10.06
CA HIS A 67 1.39 -9.52 9.33
C HIS A 67 1.34 -9.23 7.83
N PHE A 68 1.05 -7.98 7.46
CA PHE A 68 1.11 -7.52 6.07
C PHE A 68 2.52 -7.64 5.48
N LEU A 69 3.55 -7.22 6.22
CA LEU A 69 4.95 -7.34 5.78
C LEU A 69 5.37 -8.80 5.62
N LEU A 70 4.90 -9.70 6.49
CA LEU A 70 5.17 -11.12 6.37
C LEU A 70 4.54 -11.67 5.08
N ALA A 71 3.28 -11.34 4.80
CA ALA A 71 2.64 -11.67 3.53
C ALA A 71 3.39 -11.10 2.31
N ALA A 72 3.88 -9.86 2.41
CA ALA A 72 4.67 -9.22 1.36
C ALA A 72 5.98 -9.98 1.08
N CYS A 73 6.67 -10.43 2.13
CA CYS A 73 7.87 -11.26 2.00
C CYS A 73 7.57 -12.60 1.30
N ILE A 74 6.47 -13.26 1.67
CA ILE A 74 6.04 -14.52 1.03
C ILE A 74 5.80 -14.29 -0.47
N VAL A 75 5.07 -13.22 -0.83
CA VAL A 75 4.83 -12.86 -2.23
C VAL A 75 6.14 -12.58 -2.97
N GLY A 76 7.08 -11.89 -2.33
CA GLY A 76 8.41 -11.64 -2.88
C GLY A 76 9.18 -12.93 -3.18
N LEU A 77 9.16 -13.89 -2.26
CA LEU A 77 9.79 -15.20 -2.45
C LEU A 77 9.13 -15.98 -3.59
N VAL A 78 7.80 -16.04 -3.63
CA VAL A 78 7.05 -16.68 -4.72
C VAL A 78 7.39 -16.05 -6.07
N GLN A 79 7.50 -14.72 -6.12
CA GLN A 79 7.89 -14.00 -7.33
C GLN A 79 9.32 -14.36 -7.77
N THR A 80 10.28 -14.43 -6.84
CA THR A 80 11.66 -14.84 -7.13
C THR A 80 11.71 -16.24 -7.73
N LEU A 81 11.00 -17.20 -7.11
CA LEU A 81 10.90 -18.57 -7.62
C LEU A 81 10.26 -18.63 -9.01
N TYR A 82 9.26 -17.78 -9.28
CA TYR A 82 8.61 -17.71 -10.58
C TYR A 82 9.56 -17.20 -11.68
N PHE A 83 10.37 -16.18 -11.38
CA PHE A 83 11.34 -15.64 -12.33
C PHE A 83 12.51 -16.59 -12.58
N ASP A 84 12.99 -17.27 -11.54
CA ASP A 84 14.06 -18.26 -11.64
C ASP A 84 13.67 -19.44 -12.56
N LYS A 85 12.46 -19.99 -12.36
CA LYS A 85 11.91 -21.06 -13.21
C LYS A 85 11.81 -20.69 -14.70
N ARG A 86 11.66 -19.40 -15.03
CA ARG A 86 11.43 -18.95 -16.40
C ARG A 86 12.71 -18.74 -17.22
N LYS A 87 13.93 -18.92 -16.66
CA LYS A 87 15.24 -18.74 -17.34
C LYS A 87 15.34 -17.51 -18.25
N LYS A 88 14.54 -16.47 -18.00
CA LYS A 88 14.60 -15.21 -18.76
C LYS A 88 15.75 -14.40 -18.20
N ASN A 89 16.51 -13.75 -19.08
CA ASN A 89 17.57 -12.78 -18.72
C ASN A 89 17.12 -11.97 -17.50
N HIS A 90 17.88 -12.12 -16.41
CA HIS A 90 17.55 -11.55 -15.11
C HIS A 90 17.67 -10.02 -15.22
N GLU A 91 16.55 -9.35 -15.50
CA GLU A 91 16.47 -7.89 -15.47
C GLU A 91 15.94 -7.45 -14.09
N PRO A 92 16.82 -7.14 -13.11
CA PRO A 92 16.41 -6.82 -11.75
C PRO A 92 15.47 -5.60 -11.69
N LYS A 93 15.63 -4.64 -12.62
CA LYS A 93 14.75 -3.48 -12.75
C LYS A 93 13.30 -3.87 -13.07
N ARG A 94 13.11 -4.93 -13.86
CA ARG A 94 11.78 -5.40 -14.26
C ARG A 94 11.14 -6.19 -13.13
N PHE A 95 11.90 -7.03 -12.44
CA PHE A 95 11.47 -7.75 -11.24
C PHE A 95 10.95 -6.78 -10.16
N TYR A 96 11.78 -5.80 -9.77
CA TYR A 96 11.41 -4.84 -8.73
C TYR A 96 10.15 -4.06 -9.07
N ARG A 97 10.01 -3.64 -10.33
CA ARG A 97 8.82 -2.90 -10.80
C ARG A 97 7.54 -3.72 -10.71
N TYR A 98 7.59 -5.02 -10.99
CA TYR A 98 6.43 -5.89 -10.79
C TYR A 98 6.15 -6.14 -9.31
N PHE A 99 7.19 -6.33 -8.50
CA PHE A 99 7.06 -6.54 -7.07
C PHE A 99 6.37 -5.36 -6.39
N ILE A 100 6.84 -4.12 -6.64
CA ILE A 100 6.21 -2.94 -6.05
C ILE A 100 4.77 -2.76 -6.50
N LYS A 101 4.44 -3.06 -7.77
CA LYS A 101 3.05 -3.01 -8.24
C LYS A 101 2.14 -4.00 -7.52
N ILE A 102 2.61 -5.24 -7.34
CA ILE A 102 1.86 -6.28 -6.61
C ILE A 102 1.71 -5.86 -5.14
N LEU A 103 2.80 -5.40 -4.52
CA LEU A 103 2.82 -4.96 -3.13
C LEU A 103 1.88 -3.78 -2.90
N PHE A 104 1.87 -2.82 -3.82
CA PHE A 104 0.93 -1.68 -3.80
C PHE A 104 -0.52 -2.15 -3.90
N LEU A 105 -0.83 -3.04 -4.84
CA LEU A 105 -2.19 -3.57 -4.99
C LEU A 105 -2.63 -4.31 -3.72
N MET A 106 -1.74 -5.12 -3.15
CA MET A 106 -1.98 -5.86 -1.91
C MET A 106 -2.20 -4.91 -0.72
N ALA A 107 -1.37 -3.86 -0.59
CA ALA A 107 -1.51 -2.85 0.46
C ALA A 107 -2.84 -2.10 0.34
N LEU A 108 -3.22 -1.71 -0.89
CA LEU A 108 -4.46 -1.00 -1.16
C LEU A 108 -5.69 -1.85 -0.82
N LEU A 109 -5.72 -3.12 -1.26
CA LEU A 109 -6.80 -4.06 -0.93
C LEU A 109 -6.90 -4.33 0.58
N PHE A 110 -5.76 -4.50 1.25
CA PHE A 110 -5.70 -4.72 2.69
C PHE A 110 -6.19 -3.49 3.46
N TYR A 111 -5.76 -2.30 3.04
CA TYR A 111 -6.19 -1.03 3.61
C TYR A 111 -7.71 -0.86 3.53
N TYR A 112 -8.32 -1.04 2.35
CA TYR A 112 -9.78 -0.92 2.22
C TYR A 112 -10.54 -2.00 2.96
N SER A 113 -9.99 -3.22 3.07
CA SER A 113 -10.57 -4.25 3.94
C SER A 113 -10.64 -3.80 5.40
N LEU A 114 -9.60 -3.12 5.91
CA LEU A 114 -9.61 -2.55 7.25
C LEU A 114 -10.61 -1.40 7.40
N VAL A 115 -10.73 -0.54 6.40
CA VAL A 115 -11.74 0.53 6.37
C VAL A 115 -13.14 -0.07 6.46
N LEU A 116 -13.46 -1.07 5.64
CA LEU A 116 -14.75 -1.74 5.66
C LEU A 116 -15.03 -2.41 7.01
N LEU A 117 -14.03 -3.07 7.59
CA LEU A 117 -14.14 -3.70 8.91
C LEU A 117 -14.40 -2.68 10.02
N ARG A 118 -13.77 -1.50 9.94
CA ARG A 118 -14.02 -0.40 10.88
C ARG A 118 -15.43 0.19 10.71
N VAL A 119 -15.85 0.45 9.47
CA VAL A 119 -17.22 0.93 9.18
C VAL A 119 -18.26 -0.09 9.65
N TYR A 120 -18.01 -1.39 9.49
CA TYR A 120 -18.87 -2.44 9.99
C TYR A 120 -19.00 -2.41 11.52
N PHE A 121 -17.89 -2.27 12.24
CA PHE A 121 -17.92 -2.14 13.71
C PHE A 121 -18.66 -0.89 14.18
N LEU A 122 -18.60 0.20 13.42
CA LEU A 122 -19.35 1.42 13.72
C LEU A 122 -20.86 1.25 13.52
N ILE A 123 -21.29 0.57 12.46
CA ILE A 123 -22.72 0.40 12.17
C ILE A 123 -23.38 -0.57 13.16
N ARG A 124 -22.61 -1.55 13.67
CA ARG A 124 -23.12 -2.63 14.53
C ARG A 124 -22.95 -2.38 16.04
N GLY A 125 -22.15 -1.39 16.43
CA GLY A 125 -21.91 -0.99 17.83
C GLY A 125 -22.56 0.34 18.16
#